data_AF-A0A366HYI2-F1
#
_entry.id   AF-A0A366HYI2-F1
#
_cell.length_a   1.000
_cell.length_b   1.000
_cell.length_c   1.000
_cell.angle_alpha   90.00
_cell.angle_beta   90.00
_cell.angle_gamma   90.00
#
_symmetry.space_group_name_H-M   'P 1'
#
loop_
_entity.id
_entity.type
_entity.pdbx_description
1 polymer ?
#
loop_
_entity_poly.entity_id
_entity_poly.type
_entity_poly.pdbx_seq_one_letter_code
_entity_poly.pdbx_strand_id
1 'polypeptide(L)'
;MKDLGNKVHAFGKALMMPISVIAAAGIFLGLAAAMQNPAITGDAFSDMKIPQLIIGFIRQIAGALFANLPLFFAVASAIGLAK
;
A
#
# COMPACT_ATOMS: atom_id res chain seq x y z
N MET A 1 -24.95 21.94 -13.87
CA MET A 1 -23.51 21.73 -14.13
C MET A 1 -22.64 21.81 -12.87
N LYS A 2 -22.92 22.73 -11.92
CA LYS A 2 -22.15 22.82 -10.65
C LYS A 2 -22.19 21.55 -9.78
N ASP A 3 -23.32 20.83 -9.73
CA ASP A 3 -23.44 19.61 -8.92
C ASP A 3 -22.57 18.44 -9.38
N LEU A 4 -22.40 18.27 -10.70
CA LEU A 4 -21.58 17.19 -11.23
C LEU A 4 -20.09 17.42 -10.88
N GLY A 5 -19.61 18.65 -11.02
CA GLY A 5 -18.24 19.02 -10.64
C GLY A 5 -17.95 18.79 -9.15
N ASN A 6 -18.90 19.12 -8.28
CA ASN A 6 -18.77 18.89 -6.84
C ASN A 6 -18.72 17.39 -6.49
N LYS A 7 -19.53 16.55 -7.14
CA LYS A 7 -19.51 15.09 -6.92
C LYS A 7 -18.21 14.45 -7.40
N VAL A 8 -17.68 14.89 -8.54
CA VAL A 8 -16.37 14.41 -9.05
C VAL A 8 -15.23 14.85 -8.13
N HIS A 9 -15.28 16.06 -7.58
CA HIS A 9 -14.29 16.51 -6.59
C HIS A 9 -14.36 15.68 -5.30
N ALA A 10 -15.57 15.43 -4.77
CA ALA A 10 -15.77 14.60 -3.59
C ALA A 10 -15.27 13.16 -3.82
N PHE A 11 -15.54 12.59 -4.99
CA PHE A 11 -14.98 11.30 -5.41
C PHE A 11 -13.45 11.32 -5.45
N GLY A 12 -12.83 12.31 -6.11
CA GLY A 12 -11.38 12.44 -6.16
C GLY A 12 -10.75 12.55 -4.77
N LYS A 13 -11.39 13.29 -3.86
CA LYS A 13 -10.99 13.39 -2.45
C LYS A 13 -11.12 12.05 -1.72
N ALA A 14 -12.18 11.29 -1.97
CA ALA A 14 -12.38 9.96 -1.41
C ALA A 14 -11.25 8.99 -1.81
N LEU A 15 -10.81 9.08 -3.07
CA LEU A 15 -9.74 8.24 -3.61
C LEU A 15 -8.35 8.58 -3.03
N MET A 16 -8.15 9.76 -2.46
CA MET A 16 -6.85 10.12 -1.89
C MET A 16 -6.42 9.21 -0.73
N MET A 17 -7.38 8.70 0.06
CA MET A 17 -7.08 7.84 1.20
C MET A 17 -6.48 6.49 0.81
N PRO A 18 -7.10 5.67 -0.08
CA PRO A 18 -6.47 4.43 -0.52
C PRO A 18 -5.17 4.69 -1.29
N ILE A 19 -5.09 5.74 -2.11
CA ILE A 19 -3.86 6.06 -2.88
C ILE A 19 -2.66 6.32 -1.95
N SER A 20 -2.83 7.06 -0.86
CA SER A 20 -1.74 7.33 0.08
C SER A 20 -1.28 6.07 0.83
N VAL A 21 -2.21 5.19 1.20
CA VAL A 21 -1.91 3.90 1.82
C VAL A 21 -1.13 3.00 0.87
N ILE A 22 -1.52 2.96 -0.41
CA ILE A 22 -0.83 2.19 -1.45
C ILE A 22 0.59 2.72 -1.66
N ALA A 23 0.77 4.04 -1.70
CA ALA A 23 2.08 4.66 -1.85
C ALA A 23 3.01 4.27 -0.68
N ALA A 24 2.51 4.35 0.56
CA ALA A 24 3.26 3.91 1.73
C ALA A 24 3.61 2.42 1.66
N ALA A 25 2.64 1.56 1.34
CA ALA A 25 2.85 0.11 1.20
C ALA A 25 3.89 -0.21 0.12
N GLY A 26 3.91 0.54 -0.99
CA GLY A 26 4.90 0.40 -2.05
C GLY A 26 6.32 0.72 -1.58
N ILE A 27 6.50 1.81 -0.83
CA ILE A 27 7.81 2.18 -0.25
C ILE A 27 8.29 1.08 0.71
N PHE A 28 7.42 0.62 1.62
CA PHE A 28 7.78 -0.44 2.57
C PHE A 28 8.10 -1.77 1.86
N LEU A 29 7.33 -2.12 0.82
CA LEU A 29 7.59 -3.33 0.04
C LEU A 29 8.90 -3.25 -0.73
N GLY A 30 9.21 -2.11 -1.35
CA GLY A 30 10.47 -1.87 -2.06
C GLY A 30 11.67 -1.93 -1.11
N LEU A 31 11.55 -1.29 0.07
CA LEU A 31 12.60 -1.34 1.10
C LEU A 31 12.79 -2.77 1.63
N ALA A 32 11.70 -3.48 1.91
CA ALA A 32 11.73 -4.88 2.32
C ALA A 32 12.42 -5.78 1.27
N ALA A 33 12.13 -5.57 -0.01
CA ALA A 33 12.78 -6.29 -1.09
C ALA A 33 14.29 -5.97 -1.20
N ALA A 34 14.67 -4.70 -1.02
CA ALA A 34 16.07 -4.30 -1.01
C ALA A 34 16.85 -4.91 0.17
N MET A 35 16.23 -4.97 1.36
CA MET A 35 16.85 -5.55 2.55
C MET A 35 17.06 -7.07 2.45
N GLN A 36 16.28 -7.76 1.61
CA GLN A 36 16.44 -9.19 1.32
C GLN A 36 17.43 -9.48 0.20
N ASN A 37 17.96 -8.46 -0.47
CA ASN A 37 18.94 -8.65 -1.53
C ASN A 37 20.35 -8.81 -0.91
N PRO A 38 21.01 -9.98 -1.05
CA PRO A 38 22.33 -10.19 -0.49
C PRO A 38 23.39 -9.25 -1.08
N ALA A 39 23.18 -8.73 -2.30
CA ALA A 39 24.07 -7.73 -2.89
C ALA A 39 24.01 -6.36 -2.16
N ILE A 40 22.96 -6.10 -1.38
CA ILE A 40 22.75 -4.84 -0.65
C ILE A 40 23.08 -5.02 0.84
N THR A 41 22.60 -6.09 1.47
CA THR A 41 22.71 -6.30 2.92
C THR A 41 23.75 -7.33 3.33
N GLY A 42 24.32 -8.07 2.39
CA GLY A 42 25.28 -9.15 2.63
C GLY A 42 24.62 -10.47 3.04
N ASP A 43 25.28 -11.59 2.71
CA ASP A 43 24.75 -12.93 2.95
C ASP A 43 24.46 -13.19 4.44
N ALA A 44 25.30 -12.67 5.32
CA ALA A 44 25.13 -12.81 6.77
C ALA A 44 23.83 -12.19 7.30
N PHE A 45 23.37 -11.07 6.72
CA PHE A 45 22.09 -10.45 7.09
C PHE A 45 20.90 -11.20 6.49
N SER A 46 21.07 -11.68 5.25
CA SER A 46 20.05 -12.47 4.55
C SER A 46 19.70 -13.75 5.32
N ASP A 47 20.70 -14.39 5.94
CA ASP A 47 20.53 -15.62 6.71
C ASP A 47 19.97 -15.41 8.14
N MET A 48 19.87 -14.17 8.63
CA MET A 48 19.33 -13.90 9.97
C MET A 48 17.82 -14.13 10.04
N LYS A 49 17.40 -15.10 10.85
CA LYS A 49 15.99 -15.51 10.99
C LYS A 49 15.03 -14.41 11.46
N ILE A 50 15.46 -13.54 12.39
CA ILE A 50 14.59 -12.51 12.99
C ILE A 50 14.30 -11.37 11.98
N PRO A 51 15.30 -10.74 11.33
CA PRO A 51 15.06 -9.79 10.26
C PRO A 51 14.18 -10.36 9.14
N GLN A 52 14.41 -11.61 8.72
CA GLN A 52 13.61 -12.19 7.63
C GLN A 52 12.15 -12.45 8.00
N LEU A 53 11.86 -12.74 9.27
CA LEU A 53 10.48 -12.80 9.76
C LEU A 53 9.77 -11.45 9.62
N ILE A 54 10.43 -10.36 10.05
CA ILE A 54 9.87 -9.01 9.98
C ILE A 54 9.69 -8.57 8.53
N ILE A 55 10.70 -8.78 7.69
CA ILE A 55 10.65 -8.40 6.28
C ILE A 55 9.57 -9.23 5.55
N GLY A 56 9.50 -10.54 5.82
CA GLY A 56 8.45 -11.41 5.29
C GLY A 56 7.05 -10.94 5.66
N PHE A 57 6.84 -10.53 6.91
CA PHE A 57 5.58 -9.97 7.38
C PHE A 57 5.20 -8.68 6.64
N ILE A 58 6.14 -7.74 6.45
CA ILE A 58 5.93 -6.51 5.68
C ILE A 58 5.52 -6.84 4.24
N ARG A 59 6.22 -7.77 3.59
CA ARG A 59 5.92 -8.20 2.22
C ARG A 59 4.53 -8.84 2.12
N GLN A 60 4.15 -9.65 3.10
CA GLN A 60 2.84 -10.31 3.13
C GLN A 60 1.70 -9.30 3.29
N ILE A 61 1.83 -8.33 4.21
CA ILE A 61 0.82 -7.28 4.39
C ILE A 61 0.72 -6.42 3.13
N ALA A 62 1.85 -5.92 2.63
CA ALA A 62 1.86 -5.08 1.43
C ALA A 62 1.27 -5.84 0.24
N GLY A 63 1.65 -7.10 0.05
CA GLY A 63 1.11 -7.99 -0.99
C GLY A 63 -0.40 -8.17 -0.86
N ALA A 64 -0.92 -8.41 0.35
CA ALA A 64 -2.36 -8.52 0.59
C ALA A 64 -3.09 -7.20 0.28
N LEU A 65 -2.47 -6.06 0.57
CA LEU A 65 -3.01 -4.73 0.28
C LEU A 65 -3.12 -4.50 -1.24
N PHE A 66 -2.06 -4.83 -1.99
CA PHE A 66 -2.04 -4.76 -3.45
C PHE A 66 -3.01 -5.74 -4.11
N ALA A 67 -3.15 -6.95 -3.57
CA ALA A 67 -4.10 -7.96 -4.07
C ALA A 67 -5.57 -7.54 -3.91
N ASN A 68 -5.88 -6.76 -2.88
CA ASN A 68 -7.23 -6.30 -2.57
C ASN A 68 -7.47 -4.84 -2.99
N LEU A 69 -6.65 -4.28 -3.89
CA LEU A 69 -6.79 -2.91 -4.40
C LEU A 69 -8.24 -2.56 -4.80
N PRO A 70 -8.96 -3.36 -5.60
CA PRO A 70 -10.32 -3.02 -6.00
C PRO A 70 -11.27 -2.87 -4.80
N LEU A 71 -11.09 -3.69 -3.76
CA LEU A 71 -11.90 -3.64 -2.54
C LEU A 71 -11.63 -2.35 -1.76
N PHE A 72 -10.36 -1.95 -1.61
CA PHE A 72 -10.00 -0.69 -0.95
C PHE A 72 -10.59 0.52 -1.67
N PHE A 73 -10.53 0.54 -3.00
CA PHE A 73 -11.13 1.60 -3.79
C PHE A 73 -12.66 1.63 -3.66
N ALA A 74 -13.33 0.47 -3.71
CA ALA A 74 -14.78 0.38 -3.55
C ALA A 74 -15.25 0.91 -2.18
N VAL A 75 -14.58 0.51 -1.10
CA VAL A 75 -14.89 0.97 0.26
C VAL A 75 -14.62 2.46 0.42
N ALA A 76 -13.48 2.96 -0.07
CA ALA A 76 -13.13 4.37 0.01
C ALA A 76 -14.12 5.25 -0.77
N SER A 77 -14.51 4.84 -1.97
CA SER A 77 -15.53 5.53 -2.77
C SER A 77 -16.88 5.52 -2.08
N ALA A 78 -17.31 4.39 -1.50
CA ALA A 78 -18.55 4.32 -0.74
C ALA A 78 -18.54 5.27 0.46
N ILE A 79 -17.47 5.28 1.25
CA ILE A 79 -17.32 6.16 2.42
C ILE A 79 -17.28 7.64 2.01
N GLY A 80 -16.53 7.98 0.96
CA GLY A 80 -16.33 9.37 0.58
C GLY A 80 -17.50 9.99 -0.20
N LEU A 81 -18.38 9.18 -0.79
CA LEU A 81 -19.61 9.63 -1.46
C LEU A 81 -20.86 9.53 -0.58
N ALA A 82 -20.78 8.83 0.56
CA ALA A 82 -21.88 8.75 1.53
C ALA A 82 -22.05 10.01 2.38
N LYS A 83 -21.09 10.96 2.29
CA LYS A 83 -21.18 12.31 2.86
C LYS A 83 -21.66 13.30 1.80
#